data_AF-A0A257VU43-F1
#
_entry.id   AF-A0A257VU43-F1
#
_cell.length_a   1.000
_cell.length_b   1.000
_cell.length_c   1.000
_cell.angle_alpha   90.00
_cell.angle_beta   90.00
_cell.angle_gamma   90.00
#
_symmetry.space_group_name_H-M   'P 1'
#
loop_
_entity.id
_entity.type
_entity.pdbx_description
1 polymer ?
#
loop_
_entity_poly.entity_id
_entity_poly.type
_entity_poly.pdbx_seq_one_letter_code
_entity_poly.pdbx_strand_id
1 'polypeptide(L)'
;FFDKVASRDDWPSYAGGCAFLRPRTDGIPSGVNLPTFLMEGPLTWPGQHAGILGPKYDQWQITGDPNDKSFKVDALTLPQGVDVPRLDKRRELLDSLNSRQRHLADIAQSQKLSNEQQLAFSMLMSSRFAEAFQLERESDAVRDRYGRHTTGQSLLLARRLVQAGVPVVQTNIGRVQNWDHHSAIFNTLKARMLPPLDQGVSALLDDLEDHGLLHDTLVIMLGEFGRTPKINAAAGRDHWGPCFFSLFAGAGVQGGQVIGRIVDSQLGYQSSAYGAQAAAAEAQATSGRRSTRRWGSIPNRNSATA
;
A
#
# COMPACT_ATOMS: atom_id res chain seq x y z
N PHE A 1 15.24 20.80 -0.42
CA PHE A 1 14.82 19.42 -0.73
C PHE A 1 13.29 19.28 -0.80
N PHE A 2 12.51 20.38 -0.88
CA PHE A 2 11.03 20.33 -0.72
C PHE A 2 10.19 20.54 -1.99
N ASP A 3 10.78 20.74 -3.17
CA ASP A 3 10.02 21.03 -4.40
C ASP A 3 10.32 20.06 -5.55
N LYS A 4 10.67 18.81 -5.27
CA LYS A 4 10.87 17.83 -6.33
C LYS A 4 9.51 17.25 -6.72
N VAL A 5 9.06 17.55 -7.94
CA VAL A 5 7.88 16.91 -8.53
C VAL A 5 8.26 15.50 -8.97
N ALA A 6 7.33 14.55 -8.86
CA ALA A 6 7.50 13.21 -9.39
C ALA A 6 7.99 13.27 -10.85
N SER A 7 9.08 12.55 -11.14
CA SER A 7 9.71 12.48 -12.44
C SER A 7 10.02 11.04 -12.83
N ARG A 8 10.19 10.80 -14.12
CA ARG A 8 10.71 9.53 -14.64
C ARG A 8 12.19 9.32 -14.33
N ASP A 9 12.87 10.31 -13.78
CA ASP A 9 14.24 10.17 -13.26
C ASP A 9 14.28 9.74 -11.78
N ASP A 10 13.13 9.53 -11.14
CA ASP A 10 13.07 9.05 -9.76
C ASP A 10 13.53 7.60 -9.63
N TRP A 11 13.97 7.23 -8.43
CA TRP A 11 14.16 5.82 -8.09
C TRP A 11 12.82 5.09 -8.15
N PRO A 12 12.82 3.81 -8.58
CA PRO A 12 11.61 3.02 -8.68
C PRO A 12 11.00 2.77 -7.30
N SER A 13 9.67 2.78 -7.24
CA SER A 13 8.94 2.25 -6.09
C SER A 13 9.25 0.76 -5.90
N TYR A 14 8.99 0.23 -4.70
CA TYR A 14 9.18 -1.20 -4.42
C TYR A 14 8.40 -2.09 -5.40
N ALA A 15 7.15 -1.74 -5.70
CA ALA A 15 6.35 -2.44 -6.69
C ALA A 15 6.95 -2.39 -8.10
N GLY A 16 7.51 -1.25 -8.51
CA GLY A 16 8.20 -1.12 -9.80
C GLY A 16 9.47 -1.96 -9.88
N GLY A 17 10.25 -2.00 -8.80
CA GLY A 17 11.40 -2.91 -8.67
C GLY A 17 10.97 -4.38 -8.74
N CYS A 18 9.90 -4.76 -8.04
CA CYS A 18 9.35 -6.11 -8.10
C CYS A 18 8.89 -6.49 -9.51
N ALA A 19 8.20 -5.60 -10.21
CA ALA A 19 7.73 -5.82 -11.58
C ALA A 19 8.89 -6.02 -12.56
N PHE A 20 9.99 -5.28 -12.38
CA PHE A 20 11.19 -5.39 -13.20
C PHE A 20 11.97 -6.69 -12.92
N LEU A 21 12.17 -7.04 -11.66
CA LEU A 21 12.95 -8.21 -11.25
C LEU A 21 12.20 -9.53 -11.40
N ARG A 22 10.86 -9.51 -11.30
CA ARG A 22 10.01 -10.70 -11.41
C ARG A 22 8.78 -10.40 -12.26
N PRO A 23 8.94 -10.28 -13.60
CA PRO A 23 7.82 -10.07 -14.50
C PRO A 23 6.79 -11.21 -14.38
N ARG A 24 5.51 -10.86 -14.50
CA ARG A 24 4.39 -11.80 -14.38
C ARG A 24 3.52 -11.80 -15.64
N THR A 25 2.84 -12.92 -15.89
CA THR A 25 1.95 -13.12 -17.05
C THR A 25 0.57 -13.64 -16.66
N ASP A 26 0.28 -13.73 -15.36
CA ASP A 26 -0.93 -14.31 -14.79
C ASP A 26 -2.10 -13.31 -14.63
N GLY A 27 -1.96 -12.12 -15.23
CA GLY A 27 -2.99 -11.08 -15.19
C GLY A 27 -3.12 -10.35 -13.85
N ILE A 28 -2.21 -10.58 -12.91
CA ILE A 28 -2.16 -9.86 -11.62
C ILE A 28 -1.04 -8.80 -11.69
N PRO A 29 -1.32 -7.54 -11.33
CA PRO A 29 -0.28 -6.52 -11.28
C PRO A 29 0.77 -6.86 -10.21
N SER A 30 2.02 -6.50 -10.47
CA SER A 30 3.11 -6.73 -9.51
C SER A 30 3.02 -5.82 -8.27
N GLY A 31 2.24 -4.73 -8.36
CA GLY A 31 1.80 -4.02 -7.18
C GLY A 31 0.63 -3.08 -7.43
N VAL A 32 -0.03 -2.72 -6.33
CA VAL A 32 -1.20 -1.84 -6.29
C VAL A 32 -0.98 -0.76 -5.22
N ASN A 33 -1.32 0.49 -5.54
CA ASN A 33 -1.29 1.60 -4.59
C ASN A 33 -2.71 2.11 -4.30
N LEU A 34 -3.02 2.28 -3.01
CA LEU A 34 -4.33 2.63 -2.48
C LEU A 34 -4.28 3.87 -1.57
N PRO A 35 -5.41 4.55 -1.37
CA PRO A 35 -6.47 4.78 -2.35
C PRO A 35 -6.18 6.02 -3.20
N THR A 36 -5.09 6.75 -2.93
CA THR A 36 -4.73 7.98 -3.64
C THR A 36 -3.23 8.10 -3.75
N PHE A 37 -2.77 8.89 -4.72
CA PHE A 37 -1.41 9.38 -4.71
C PHE A 37 -1.16 10.25 -3.47
N LEU A 38 0.09 10.26 -3.02
CA LEU A 38 0.64 11.28 -2.15
C LEU A 38 0.79 12.58 -2.96
N MET A 39 -0.18 13.48 -2.81
CA MET A 39 -0.22 14.76 -3.51
C MET A 39 -0.48 15.95 -2.59
N GLU A 40 0.11 17.09 -2.92
CA GLU A 40 -0.14 18.40 -2.32
C GLU A 40 -0.49 19.40 -3.43
N GLY A 41 -1.77 19.80 -3.51
CA GLY A 41 -2.27 20.57 -4.64
C GLY A 41 -2.04 19.83 -5.97
N PRO A 42 -1.39 20.46 -6.98
CA PRO A 42 -1.07 19.80 -8.24
C PRO A 42 0.18 18.92 -8.17
N LEU A 43 0.90 18.90 -7.05
CA LEU A 43 2.22 18.25 -6.95
C LEU A 43 2.07 16.81 -6.46
N THR A 44 2.49 15.87 -7.30
CA THR A 44 2.68 14.46 -6.91
C THR A 44 4.09 14.28 -6.34
N TRP A 45 4.19 13.67 -5.16
CA TRP A 45 5.49 13.41 -4.52
C TRP A 45 6.30 12.33 -5.27
N PRO A 46 7.65 12.43 -5.31
CA PRO A 46 8.53 11.45 -5.96
C PRO A 46 8.40 10.03 -5.43
N GLY A 47 8.86 9.06 -6.23
CA GLY A 47 8.99 7.65 -5.80
C GLY A 47 7.70 6.84 -5.78
N GLN A 48 6.61 7.37 -6.34
CA GLN A 48 5.31 6.68 -6.45
C GLN A 48 5.14 5.85 -7.73
N HIS A 49 6.13 5.91 -8.62
CA HIS A 49 6.16 5.23 -9.92
C HIS A 49 7.42 4.34 -10.03
N ALA A 50 7.55 3.62 -11.14
CA ALA A 50 8.76 2.85 -11.45
C ALA A 50 9.94 3.74 -11.92
N GLY A 51 9.73 5.05 -12.04
CA GLY A 51 10.80 6.03 -12.29
C GLY A 51 11.66 5.64 -13.49
N ILE A 52 12.97 5.53 -13.27
CA ILE A 52 13.99 5.20 -14.30
C ILE A 52 13.76 3.86 -15.01
N LEU A 53 12.99 2.94 -14.42
CA LEU A 53 12.66 1.65 -15.06
C LEU A 53 11.62 1.82 -16.18
N GLY A 54 10.91 2.93 -16.18
CA GLY A 54 9.91 3.29 -17.18
C GLY A 54 8.48 2.83 -16.84
N PRO A 55 7.48 3.42 -17.52
CA PRO A 55 6.06 3.28 -17.18
C PRO A 55 5.51 1.85 -17.29
N LYS A 56 6.17 0.99 -18.07
CA LYS A 56 5.81 -0.44 -18.19
C LYS A 56 5.78 -1.16 -16.83
N TYR A 57 6.59 -0.72 -15.89
CA TYR A 57 6.71 -1.33 -14.56
C TYR A 57 5.95 -0.55 -13.48
N ASP A 58 5.17 0.47 -13.85
CA ASP A 58 4.39 1.22 -12.86
C ASP A 58 3.40 0.29 -12.14
N GLN A 59 3.29 0.49 -10.83
CA GLN A 59 2.23 -0.10 -10.04
C GLN A 59 0.87 0.43 -10.46
N TRP A 60 -0.17 -0.37 -10.25
CA TRP A 60 -1.51 0.09 -10.56
C TRP A 60 -2.05 1.00 -9.46
N GLN A 61 -2.35 2.24 -9.81
CA GLN A 61 -2.95 3.21 -8.89
C GLN A 61 -4.47 3.06 -8.87
N ILE A 62 -5.03 2.85 -7.67
CA ILE A 62 -6.44 3.06 -7.40
C ILE A 62 -6.61 4.48 -6.84
N THR A 63 -7.61 5.21 -7.32
CA THR A 63 -7.89 6.61 -6.94
C THR A 63 -9.24 6.79 -6.23
N GLY A 64 -10.11 5.78 -6.28
CA GLY A 64 -11.42 5.82 -5.62
C GLY A 64 -11.33 5.45 -4.14
N ASP A 65 -12.22 6.03 -3.33
CA ASP A 65 -12.35 5.68 -1.91
C ASP A 65 -13.09 4.32 -1.76
N PRO A 66 -12.45 3.27 -1.22
CA PRO A 66 -13.08 1.96 -1.02
C PRO A 66 -14.28 1.96 -0.05
N ASN A 67 -14.47 3.02 0.72
CA ASN A 67 -15.62 3.21 1.59
C ASN A 67 -16.83 3.84 0.89
N ASP A 68 -16.65 4.41 -0.31
CA ASP A 68 -17.75 4.98 -1.09
C ASP A 68 -18.65 3.85 -1.62
N LYS A 69 -19.97 4.01 -1.53
CA LYS A 69 -20.94 3.03 -2.07
C LYS A 69 -20.88 2.91 -3.59
N SER A 70 -20.40 3.95 -4.25
CA SER A 70 -20.18 4.02 -5.70
C SER A 70 -18.77 3.59 -6.10
N PHE A 71 -17.94 3.14 -5.15
CA PHE A 71 -16.59 2.67 -5.43
C PHE A 71 -16.61 1.60 -6.51
N LYS A 72 -16.02 1.94 -7.65
CA LYS A 72 -15.76 1.07 -8.77
C LYS A 72 -14.37 1.41 -9.28
N VAL A 73 -13.67 0.40 -9.76
CA VAL A 73 -12.37 0.63 -10.37
C VAL A 73 -12.59 0.87 -11.85
N ASP A 74 -12.30 2.09 -12.31
CA ASP A 74 -12.58 2.53 -13.68
C ASP A 74 -12.02 1.58 -14.76
N ALA A 75 -10.85 0.96 -14.52
CA ALA A 75 -10.25 0.02 -15.47
C ALA A 75 -10.88 -1.39 -15.48
N LEU A 76 -11.74 -1.71 -14.49
CA LEU A 76 -12.51 -2.97 -14.43
C LEU A 76 -13.97 -2.80 -14.87
N THR A 77 -14.39 -1.58 -15.19
CA THR A 77 -15.71 -1.32 -15.78
C THR A 77 -15.65 -1.55 -17.29
N LEU A 78 -16.22 -2.68 -17.72
CA LEU A 78 -16.56 -2.88 -19.13
C LEU A 78 -17.57 -1.81 -19.57
N PRO A 79 -17.36 -1.12 -20.72
CA PRO A 79 -18.37 -0.24 -21.28
C PRO A 79 -19.70 -0.99 -21.43
N GLN A 80 -20.83 -0.34 -21.11
CA GLN A 80 -22.16 -0.97 -21.22
C GLN A 80 -22.35 -1.59 -22.61
N GLY A 81 -22.68 -2.88 -22.65
CA GLY A 81 -22.88 -3.66 -23.89
C GLY A 81 -21.71 -4.56 -24.31
N VAL A 82 -20.66 -4.64 -23.50
CA VAL A 82 -19.48 -5.50 -23.74
C VAL A 82 -19.44 -6.60 -22.68
N ASP A 83 -19.77 -7.85 -23.05
CA ASP A 83 -19.57 -9.02 -22.19
C ASP A 83 -18.17 -9.63 -22.38
N VAL A 84 -17.70 -10.41 -21.39
CA VAL A 84 -16.39 -11.09 -21.41
C VAL A 84 -16.25 -12.06 -22.62
N PRO A 85 -17.22 -12.95 -22.92
CA PRO A 85 -17.22 -13.76 -24.15
C PRO A 85 -17.09 -12.98 -25.47
N ARG A 86 -17.67 -11.78 -25.57
CA ARG A 86 -17.67 -10.91 -26.75
C ARG A 86 -16.33 -10.21 -26.90
N LEU A 87 -15.66 -9.95 -25.79
CA LEU A 87 -14.29 -9.46 -25.74
C LEU A 87 -13.27 -10.50 -26.17
N ASP A 88 -13.39 -11.73 -25.68
CA ASP A 88 -12.56 -12.86 -26.13
C ASP A 88 -12.71 -13.09 -27.64
N LYS A 89 -13.95 -13.09 -28.15
CA LYS A 89 -14.20 -13.18 -29.60
C LYS A 89 -13.57 -12.04 -30.39
N ARG A 90 -13.59 -10.80 -29.87
CA ARG A 90 -12.92 -9.66 -30.53
C ARG A 90 -11.40 -9.83 -30.53
N ARG A 91 -10.83 -10.38 -29.46
CA ARG A 91 -9.41 -10.65 -29.37
C ARG A 91 -8.97 -11.77 -30.29
N GLU A 92 -9.71 -12.88 -30.33
CA GLU A 92 -9.49 -13.96 -31.30
C GLU A 92 -9.58 -13.45 -32.73
N LEU A 93 -10.56 -12.59 -33.02
CA LEU A 93 -10.69 -11.97 -34.34
C LEU A 93 -9.49 -11.06 -34.65
N LEU A 94 -9.08 -10.20 -33.71
CA LEU A 94 -7.91 -9.33 -33.83
C LEU A 94 -6.63 -10.14 -34.02
N ASP A 95 -6.43 -11.22 -33.28
CA ASP A 95 -5.27 -12.10 -33.39
C ASP A 95 -5.31 -12.89 -34.72
N SER A 96 -6.49 -13.27 -35.20
CA SER A 96 -6.69 -13.88 -36.53
C SER A 96 -6.39 -12.89 -37.67
N LEU A 97 -6.74 -11.61 -37.50
CA LEU A 97 -6.47 -10.55 -38.47
C LEU A 97 -5.00 -10.17 -38.45
N ASN A 98 -4.40 -10.00 -37.27
CA ASN A 98 -2.97 -9.72 -37.09
C ASN A 98 -2.09 -10.87 -37.60
N SER A 99 -2.51 -12.13 -37.39
CA SER A 99 -1.79 -13.29 -37.92
C SER A 99 -1.86 -13.38 -39.45
N ARG A 100 -2.95 -12.91 -40.07
CA ARG A 100 -3.09 -12.77 -41.52
C ARG A 100 -2.39 -11.52 -42.08
N GLN A 101 -2.29 -10.45 -41.30
CA GLN A 101 -1.68 -9.17 -41.67
C GLN A 101 -0.14 -9.22 -41.65
N ARG A 102 0.47 -10.25 -41.03
CA ARG A 102 1.91 -10.51 -41.11
C ARG A 102 2.43 -10.79 -42.52
N HIS A 103 1.55 -10.93 -43.53
CA HIS A 103 1.95 -11.08 -44.93
C HIS A 103 1.87 -9.79 -45.77
N LEU A 104 1.32 -8.69 -45.23
CA LEU A 104 1.18 -7.39 -45.89
C LEU A 104 1.47 -6.26 -44.90
N ALA A 105 2.74 -6.09 -44.54
CA ALA A 105 3.19 -4.98 -43.74
C ALA A 105 3.57 -3.81 -44.67
N ASP A 106 2.70 -2.79 -44.80
CA ASP A 106 3.16 -1.39 -44.76
C ASP A 106 2.10 -0.29 -44.60
N ILE A 107 0.79 -0.56 -44.52
CA ILE A 107 -0.20 0.54 -44.34
C ILE A 107 -1.33 0.08 -43.41
N ALA A 108 -1.21 0.34 -42.11
CA ALA A 108 -2.32 0.64 -41.18
C ALA A 108 -1.79 0.66 -39.73
N GLN A 109 -1.45 1.85 -39.26
CA GLN A 109 -1.33 2.15 -37.83
C GLN A 109 -2.75 2.22 -37.25
N SER A 110 -3.39 1.07 -37.06
CA SER A 110 -4.72 0.96 -36.47
C SER A 110 -4.70 -0.02 -35.29
N GLN A 111 -4.76 0.56 -34.09
CA GLN A 111 -5.22 -0.06 -32.84
C GLN A 111 -4.48 -1.33 -32.36
N LYS A 112 -3.15 -1.23 -32.14
CA LYS A 112 -2.55 -2.04 -31.07
C LYS A 112 -3.07 -1.50 -29.73
N LEU A 113 -3.71 -2.35 -28.93
CA LEU A 113 -4.06 -2.02 -27.55
C LEU A 113 -2.80 -1.56 -26.81
N SER A 114 -2.90 -0.45 -26.06
CA SER A 114 -1.81 0.01 -25.22
C SER A 114 -1.46 -1.03 -24.15
N ASN A 115 -0.28 -0.96 -23.55
CA ASN A 115 0.13 -1.91 -22.52
C ASN A 115 -0.83 -1.87 -21.31
N GLU A 116 -1.37 -0.69 -20.99
CA GLU A 116 -2.36 -0.48 -19.94
C GLU A 116 -3.67 -1.18 -20.26
N GLN A 117 -4.12 -1.12 -21.53
CA GLN A 117 -5.34 -1.81 -21.98
C GLN A 117 -5.18 -3.33 -21.97
N GLN A 118 -3.99 -3.85 -22.34
CA GLN A 118 -3.71 -5.29 -22.27
C GLN A 118 -3.69 -5.80 -20.84
N LEU A 119 -3.16 -5.00 -19.91
CA LEU A 119 -3.16 -5.30 -18.48
C LEU A 119 -4.59 -5.25 -17.89
N ALA A 120 -5.36 -4.22 -18.21
CA ALA A 120 -6.77 -4.14 -17.79
C ALA A 120 -7.58 -5.35 -18.29
N PHE A 121 -7.33 -5.79 -19.53
CA PHE A 121 -7.95 -6.99 -20.08
C PHE A 121 -7.57 -8.26 -19.31
N SER A 122 -6.28 -8.47 -19.04
CA SER A 122 -5.84 -9.66 -18.30
C SER A 122 -6.35 -9.66 -16.85
N MET A 123 -6.50 -8.50 -16.23
CA MET A 123 -7.13 -8.33 -14.92
C MET A 123 -8.61 -8.71 -14.93
N LEU A 124 -9.37 -8.31 -15.95
CA LEU A 124 -10.78 -8.69 -16.11
C LEU A 124 -10.96 -10.20 -16.29
N MET A 125 -10.00 -10.85 -16.94
CA MET A 125 -9.99 -12.31 -17.10
C MET A 125 -9.56 -13.04 -15.83
N SER A 126 -8.85 -12.38 -14.91
CA SER A 126 -8.49 -12.93 -13.60
C SER A 126 -9.64 -12.74 -12.60
N SER A 127 -10.49 -13.76 -12.50
CA SER A 127 -11.66 -13.74 -11.60
C SER A 127 -11.28 -13.36 -10.16
N ARG A 128 -10.24 -14.01 -9.60
CA ARG A 128 -9.79 -13.77 -8.22
C ARG A 128 -9.35 -12.32 -7.97
N PHE A 129 -8.71 -11.69 -8.95
CA PHE A 129 -8.25 -10.31 -8.83
C PHE A 129 -9.41 -9.31 -8.94
N ALA A 130 -10.31 -9.51 -9.91
CA ALA A 130 -11.52 -8.68 -10.04
C ALA A 130 -12.42 -8.79 -8.79
N GLU A 131 -12.53 -9.98 -8.20
CA GLU A 131 -13.28 -10.21 -6.97
C GLU A 131 -12.70 -9.47 -5.76
N ALA A 132 -11.39 -9.19 -5.73
CA ALA A 132 -10.77 -8.47 -4.61
C ALA A 132 -11.41 -7.08 -4.38
N PHE A 133 -11.88 -6.43 -5.45
CA PHE A 133 -12.51 -5.11 -5.40
C PHE A 133 -13.99 -5.12 -5.01
N GLN A 134 -14.60 -6.29 -4.90
CA GLN A 134 -16.01 -6.45 -4.50
C GLN A 134 -16.13 -6.46 -2.97
N LEU A 135 -15.86 -5.32 -2.33
CA LEU A 135 -15.91 -5.17 -0.87
C LEU A 135 -17.31 -5.44 -0.28
N GLU A 136 -18.36 -5.30 -1.08
CA GLU A 136 -19.74 -5.66 -0.73
C GLU A 136 -19.95 -7.16 -0.48
N ARG A 137 -19.00 -8.01 -0.87
CA ARG A 137 -19.03 -9.45 -0.53
C ARG A 137 -18.55 -9.74 0.88
N GLU A 138 -17.86 -8.80 1.51
CA GLU A 138 -17.50 -8.90 2.93
C GLU A 138 -18.75 -8.62 3.77
N SER A 139 -18.92 -9.40 4.85
CA SER A 139 -20.00 -9.15 5.80
C SER A 139 -19.87 -7.76 6.43
N ASP A 140 -21.00 -7.19 6.85
CA ASP A 140 -20.99 -5.89 7.53
C ASP A 140 -20.11 -5.90 8.79
N ALA A 141 -20.11 -7.00 9.54
CA ALA A 141 -19.24 -7.18 10.70
C ALA A 141 -17.75 -7.05 10.37
N VAL A 142 -17.30 -7.62 9.25
CA VAL A 142 -15.89 -7.48 8.81
C VAL A 142 -15.61 -6.03 8.42
N ARG A 143 -16.48 -5.41 7.64
CA ARG A 143 -16.29 -4.02 7.21
C ARG A 143 -16.31 -3.04 8.39
N ASP A 144 -17.14 -3.30 9.40
CA ASP A 144 -17.23 -2.51 10.62
C ASP A 144 -16.00 -2.69 11.51
N ARG A 145 -15.42 -3.90 11.55
CA ARG A 145 -14.17 -4.18 12.29
C ARG A 145 -13.03 -3.29 11.81
N TYR A 146 -12.85 -3.14 10.50
CA TYR A 146 -11.85 -2.23 9.92
C TYR A 146 -12.21 -0.75 10.07
N GLY A 147 -13.49 -0.44 10.29
CA GLY A 147 -14.02 0.92 10.34
C GLY A 147 -14.51 1.42 8.98
N ARG A 148 -15.68 2.05 8.97
CA ARG A 148 -16.34 2.62 7.76
C ARG A 148 -15.78 3.98 7.38
N HIS A 149 -14.47 4.02 7.19
CA HIS A 149 -13.72 5.17 6.70
C HIS A 149 -12.66 4.71 5.70
N THR A 150 -12.18 5.64 4.88
CA THR A 150 -11.24 5.39 3.78
C THR A 150 -10.04 4.54 4.19
N THR A 151 -9.40 4.85 5.33
CA THR A 151 -8.26 4.08 5.85
C THR A 151 -8.60 2.62 6.10
N GLY A 152 -9.68 2.34 6.84
CA GLY A 152 -10.09 0.99 7.21
C GLY A 152 -10.44 0.16 6.00
N GLN A 153 -11.26 0.73 5.10
CA GLN A 153 -11.69 0.02 3.90
C GLN A 153 -10.54 -0.16 2.89
N SER A 154 -9.54 0.73 2.87
CA SER A 154 -8.33 0.55 2.07
C SER A 154 -7.47 -0.61 2.59
N LEU A 155 -7.34 -0.75 3.92
CA LEU A 155 -6.64 -1.90 4.51
C LEU A 155 -7.40 -3.22 4.31
N LEU A 156 -8.74 -3.19 4.35
CA LEU A 156 -9.55 -4.35 3.98
C LEU A 156 -9.35 -4.74 2.50
N LEU A 157 -9.36 -3.76 1.59
CA LEU A 157 -9.04 -4.02 0.18
C LEU A 157 -7.62 -4.55 0.03
N ALA A 158 -6.66 -4.03 0.80
CA ALA A 158 -5.28 -4.52 0.78
C ALA A 158 -5.20 -6.00 1.19
N ARG A 159 -5.92 -6.42 2.24
CA ARG A 159 -6.03 -7.83 2.63
C ARG A 159 -6.57 -8.69 1.49
N ARG A 160 -7.62 -8.23 0.80
CA ARG A 160 -8.22 -8.93 -0.34
C ARG A 160 -7.27 -9.00 -1.55
N LEU A 161 -6.47 -7.97 -1.80
CA LEU A 161 -5.45 -7.95 -2.86
C LEU A 161 -4.28 -8.89 -2.56
N VAL A 162 -3.82 -8.93 -1.31
CA VAL A 162 -2.85 -9.93 -0.83
C VAL A 162 -3.41 -11.34 -1.03
N GLN A 163 -4.67 -11.56 -0.63
CA GLN A 163 -5.39 -12.81 -0.89
C GLN A 163 -5.50 -13.11 -2.39
N ALA A 164 -5.61 -12.12 -3.27
CA ALA A 164 -5.65 -12.34 -4.71
C ALA A 164 -4.26 -12.66 -5.32
N GLY A 165 -3.18 -12.48 -4.55
CA GLY A 165 -1.81 -12.78 -4.97
C GLY A 165 -1.01 -11.56 -5.46
N VAL A 166 -1.48 -10.33 -5.15
CA VAL A 166 -0.72 -9.10 -5.47
C VAL A 166 0.56 -9.06 -4.61
N PRO A 167 1.76 -9.02 -5.21
CA PRO A 167 3.01 -9.10 -4.46
C PRO A 167 3.30 -7.90 -3.55
N VAL A 168 2.94 -6.69 -3.99
CA VAL A 168 3.17 -5.45 -3.23
C VAL A 168 1.88 -4.64 -3.20
N VAL A 169 1.33 -4.42 -2.02
CA VAL A 169 0.19 -3.51 -1.83
C VAL A 169 0.63 -2.36 -0.94
N GLN A 170 0.62 -1.14 -1.48
CA GLN A 170 0.86 0.08 -0.73
C GLN A 170 -0.47 0.73 -0.38
N THR A 171 -0.64 1.11 0.90
CA THR A 171 -1.80 1.88 1.35
C THR A 171 -1.34 3.17 2.00
N ASN A 172 -1.68 4.29 1.37
CA ASN A 172 -1.42 5.62 1.91
C ASN A 172 -2.49 5.97 2.94
N ILE A 173 -2.06 6.30 4.16
CA ILE A 173 -2.96 6.65 5.26
C ILE A 173 -3.16 8.16 5.28
N GLY A 174 -4.18 8.62 4.57
CA GLY A 174 -4.44 10.05 4.40
C GLY A 174 -3.68 10.67 3.24
N ARG A 175 -3.71 12.00 3.15
CA ARG A 175 -3.01 12.77 2.13
C ARG A 175 -1.59 13.12 2.57
N VAL A 176 -0.79 13.65 1.66
CA VAL A 176 0.52 14.26 1.99
C VAL A 176 0.36 15.25 3.12
N GLN A 177 1.36 15.29 4.01
CA GLN A 177 1.40 16.15 5.19
C GLN A 177 0.27 15.92 6.21
N ASN A 178 -0.62 14.93 6.05
CA ASN A 178 -1.63 14.65 7.07
C ASN A 178 -1.01 14.28 8.42
N TRP A 179 0.18 13.68 8.42
CA TRP A 179 0.95 13.34 9.61
C TRP A 179 1.92 14.47 10.05
N ASP A 180 1.89 15.61 9.35
CA ASP A 180 2.75 16.78 9.53
C ASP A 180 2.27 17.80 10.55
N HIS A 181 2.35 17.40 11.82
CA HIS A 181 1.84 18.19 12.93
C HIS A 181 2.91 19.02 13.65
N HIS A 182 3.03 20.27 13.21
CA HIS A 182 3.80 21.30 13.90
C HIS A 182 3.04 22.03 15.01
N SER A 183 1.77 21.68 15.25
CA SER A 183 0.97 22.23 16.34
C SER A 183 -0.15 21.28 16.77
N ALA A 184 -0.67 21.46 18.00
CA ALA A 184 -1.83 20.76 18.55
C ALA A 184 -1.85 19.23 18.31
N ILE A 185 -0.67 18.58 18.34
CA ILE A 185 -0.49 17.20 17.89
C ILE A 185 -1.31 16.21 18.71
N PHE A 186 -1.38 16.38 20.03
CA PHE A 186 -2.09 15.46 20.92
C PHE A 186 -3.59 15.41 20.62
N ASN A 187 -4.21 16.57 20.41
CA ASN A 187 -5.63 16.65 20.09
C ASN A 187 -5.90 16.09 18.69
N THR A 188 -5.08 16.45 17.70
CA THR A 188 -5.25 15.97 16.33
C THR A 188 -5.08 14.46 16.24
N LEU A 189 -4.02 13.91 16.84
CA LEU A 189 -3.76 12.48 16.83
C LEU A 189 -4.86 11.70 17.55
N LYS A 190 -5.22 12.10 18.77
CA LYS A 190 -6.23 11.39 19.58
C LYS A 190 -7.62 11.44 18.96
N ALA A 191 -8.03 12.59 18.44
CA ALA A 191 -9.40 12.77 17.97
C ALA A 191 -9.62 12.32 16.52
N ARG A 192 -8.57 12.33 15.68
CA ARG A 192 -8.75 12.15 14.23
C ARG A 192 -7.88 11.09 13.58
N MET A 193 -6.64 10.91 14.02
CA MET A 193 -5.69 10.09 13.25
C MET A 193 -5.45 8.70 13.82
N LEU A 194 -5.19 8.62 15.12
CA LEU A 194 -4.88 7.34 15.76
C LEU A 194 -6.07 6.39 15.79
N PRO A 195 -7.33 6.81 16.08
CA PRO A 195 -8.46 5.87 16.10
C PRO A 195 -8.66 5.09 14.79
N PRO A 196 -8.75 5.73 13.59
CA PRO A 196 -8.93 4.97 12.35
C PRO A 196 -7.69 4.14 11.96
N LEU A 197 -6.49 4.60 12.32
CA LEU A 197 -5.26 3.83 12.08
C LEU A 197 -5.24 2.57 12.95
N ASP A 198 -5.44 2.72 14.25
CA ASP A 198 -5.41 1.63 15.24
C ASP A 198 -6.46 0.56 14.92
N GLN A 199 -7.70 0.99 14.64
CA GLN A 199 -8.78 0.09 14.26
C GLN A 199 -8.46 -0.67 12.98
N GLY A 200 -8.07 0.02 11.91
CA GLY A 200 -7.83 -0.60 10.61
C GLY A 200 -6.62 -1.53 10.59
N VAL A 201 -5.53 -1.16 11.28
CA VAL A 201 -4.29 -1.94 11.30
C VAL A 201 -4.43 -3.18 12.17
N SER A 202 -5.07 -3.04 13.35
CA SER A 202 -5.34 -4.19 14.22
C SER A 202 -6.24 -5.20 13.50
N ALA A 203 -7.29 -4.72 12.84
CA ALA A 203 -8.17 -5.57 12.03
C ALA A 203 -7.42 -6.28 10.88
N LEU A 204 -6.52 -5.57 10.18
CA LEU A 204 -5.69 -6.17 9.13
C LEU A 204 -4.79 -7.29 9.66
N LEU A 205 -4.08 -7.04 10.76
CA LEU A 205 -3.15 -8.03 11.33
C LEU A 205 -3.89 -9.27 11.80
N ASP A 206 -5.02 -9.10 12.49
CA ASP A 206 -5.85 -10.22 12.92
C ASP A 206 -6.43 -10.98 11.72
N ASP A 207 -6.99 -10.30 10.71
CA ASP A 207 -7.54 -10.96 9.53
C ASP A 207 -6.47 -11.73 8.76
N LEU A 208 -5.26 -11.18 8.63
CA LEU A 208 -4.14 -11.87 7.99
C LEU A 208 -3.75 -13.12 8.78
N GLU A 209 -3.78 -13.09 10.12
CA GLU A 209 -3.53 -14.27 10.95
C GLU A 209 -4.67 -15.30 10.81
N ASP A 210 -5.93 -14.86 10.90
CA ASP A 210 -7.13 -15.70 10.82
C ASP A 210 -7.22 -16.45 9.48
N HIS A 211 -6.74 -15.84 8.39
CA HIS A 211 -6.68 -16.45 7.07
C HIS A 211 -5.37 -17.20 6.79
N GLY A 212 -4.46 -17.27 7.77
CA GLY A 212 -3.15 -17.88 7.61
C GLY A 212 -2.31 -17.20 6.53
N LEU A 213 -2.40 -15.89 6.36
CA LEU A 213 -1.61 -15.10 5.40
C LEU A 213 -0.47 -14.36 6.08
N LEU A 214 -0.59 -14.07 7.38
CA LEU A 214 0.41 -13.29 8.12
C LEU A 214 1.79 -13.97 8.12
N HIS A 215 1.83 -15.30 8.06
CA HIS A 215 3.09 -16.06 8.03
C HIS A 215 3.90 -15.85 6.74
N ASP A 216 3.25 -15.50 5.63
CA ASP A 216 3.87 -15.29 4.31
C ASP A 216 3.83 -13.83 3.85
N THR A 217 3.16 -12.95 4.61
CA THR A 217 2.99 -11.54 4.28
C THR A 217 3.77 -10.66 5.25
N LEU A 218 4.72 -9.87 4.73
CA LEU A 218 5.40 -8.86 5.51
C LEU A 218 4.56 -7.58 5.52
N VAL A 219 4.04 -7.21 6.68
CA VAL A 219 3.35 -5.94 6.90
C VAL A 219 4.38 -4.93 7.40
N ILE A 220 4.50 -3.81 6.68
CA ILE A 220 5.34 -2.68 7.08
C ILE A 220 4.48 -1.43 7.15
N MET A 221 4.48 -0.78 8.31
CA MET A 221 3.97 0.57 8.47
C MET A 221 5.13 1.51 8.69
N LEU A 222 5.19 2.58 7.92
CA LEU A 222 6.27 3.56 7.94
C LEU A 222 5.68 4.95 8.10
N GLY A 223 6.32 5.79 8.91
CA GLY A 223 6.09 7.24 8.85
C GLY A 223 6.61 7.85 7.55
N GLU A 224 6.32 9.12 7.34
CA GLU A 224 6.75 9.89 6.18
C GLU A 224 8.08 10.61 6.41
N PHE A 225 8.31 11.12 7.63
CA PHE A 225 9.62 11.59 8.06
C PHE A 225 9.83 11.48 9.57
N GLY A 226 11.06 11.68 10.03
CA GLY A 226 11.41 11.59 11.45
C GLY A 226 10.99 12.83 12.24
N ARG A 227 10.64 12.68 13.53
CA ARG A 227 10.06 13.76 14.35
C ARG A 227 10.86 14.06 15.58
N THR A 228 10.93 15.34 15.95
CA THR A 228 11.58 15.73 17.20
C THR A 228 10.90 15.00 18.38
N PRO A 229 11.68 14.39 19.29
CA PRO A 229 11.13 13.85 20.53
C PRO A 229 10.58 14.96 21.44
N LYS A 230 11.15 16.17 21.33
CA LYS A 230 10.70 17.37 22.04
C LYS A 230 9.44 17.96 21.40
N ILE A 231 8.52 18.40 22.25
CA ILE A 231 7.32 19.15 21.86
C ILE A 231 7.69 20.63 21.71
N ASN A 232 7.29 21.26 20.61
CA ASN A 232 7.52 22.68 20.36
C ASN A 232 6.49 23.56 21.09
N ALA A 233 6.67 24.89 21.07
CA ALA A 233 5.81 25.84 21.78
C ALA A 233 4.33 25.82 21.33
N ALA A 234 4.06 25.33 20.12
CA ALA A 234 2.71 25.19 19.57
C ALA A 234 2.07 23.82 19.88
N ALA A 235 2.66 23.04 20.79
CA ALA A 235 2.27 21.67 21.10
C ALA A 235 2.33 20.72 19.89
N GLY A 236 3.35 20.88 19.03
CA GLY A 236 3.64 20.00 17.89
C GLY A 236 5.03 19.38 17.95
N ARG A 237 5.46 18.75 16.84
CA ARG A 237 6.82 18.21 16.65
C ARG A 237 7.39 18.62 15.31
N ASP A 238 8.67 19.02 15.32
CA ASP A 238 9.37 19.47 14.12
C ASP A 238 10.09 18.32 13.42
N HIS A 239 10.66 18.60 12.25
CA HIS A 239 11.33 17.59 11.42
C HIS A 239 12.66 17.16 12.07
N TRP A 240 12.91 15.86 12.15
CA TRP A 240 14.12 15.29 12.74
C TRP A 240 14.49 13.94 12.11
N GLY A 241 15.30 13.99 11.05
CA GLY A 241 15.74 12.81 10.29
C GLY A 241 16.40 11.66 11.10
N PRO A 242 17.13 11.90 12.21
CA PRO A 242 17.80 10.82 12.96
C PRO A 242 16.88 9.80 13.64
N CYS A 243 15.59 10.09 13.82
CA CYS A 243 14.66 9.16 14.47
C CYS A 243 13.37 9.03 13.69
N PHE A 244 13.00 7.79 13.40
CA PHE A 244 11.88 7.48 12.55
C PHE A 244 11.04 6.35 13.13
N PHE A 245 9.75 6.35 12.87
CA PHE A 245 8.86 5.28 13.28
C PHE A 245 8.64 4.27 12.15
N SER A 246 8.77 3.00 12.49
CA SER A 246 8.39 1.88 11.63
C SER A 246 7.87 0.72 12.47
N LEU A 247 6.84 0.05 11.98
CA LEU A 247 6.32 -1.20 12.52
C LEU A 247 6.46 -2.30 11.46
N PHE A 248 6.91 -3.48 11.89
CA PHE A 248 7.03 -4.68 11.07
C PHE A 248 6.27 -5.83 11.74
N ALA A 249 5.52 -6.59 10.95
CA ALA A 249 4.80 -7.78 11.40
C ALA A 249 4.67 -8.83 10.28
N GLY A 250 4.46 -10.09 10.64
CA GLY A 250 4.32 -11.19 9.67
C GLY A 250 5.63 -11.61 9.02
N ALA A 251 5.57 -12.52 8.06
CA ALA A 251 6.74 -13.07 7.35
C ALA A 251 7.92 -13.46 8.27
N GLY A 252 7.61 -14.06 9.43
CA GLY A 252 8.59 -14.51 10.42
C GLY A 252 9.23 -13.41 11.28
N VAL A 253 8.75 -12.17 11.23
CA VAL A 253 9.13 -11.11 12.18
C VAL A 253 8.80 -11.53 13.60
N GLN A 254 9.79 -11.40 14.50
CA GLN A 254 9.61 -11.71 15.91
C GLN A 254 8.90 -10.54 16.63
N GLY A 255 7.65 -10.76 17.02
CA GLY A 255 6.84 -9.78 17.73
C GLY A 255 7.37 -9.45 19.14
N GLY A 256 6.83 -8.37 19.72
CA GLY A 256 7.16 -7.91 21.08
C GLY A 256 8.53 -7.25 21.22
N GLN A 257 9.21 -6.95 20.11
CA GLN A 257 10.50 -6.28 20.10
C GLN A 257 10.34 -4.76 19.87
N VAL A 258 11.21 -3.99 20.51
CA VAL A 258 11.37 -2.56 20.27
C VAL A 258 12.84 -2.31 19.98
N ILE A 259 13.16 -1.98 18.75
CA ILE A 259 14.52 -1.74 18.26
C ILE A 259 14.70 -0.23 18.03
N GLY A 260 15.86 0.32 18.39
CA GLY A 260 16.14 1.75 18.21
C GLY A 260 15.44 2.66 19.22
N ARG A 261 15.09 2.15 20.42
CA ARG A 261 14.48 2.96 21.48
C ARG A 261 15.36 4.17 21.80
N ILE A 262 14.80 5.35 21.66
CA ILE A 262 15.41 6.57 22.17
C ILE A 262 14.94 6.78 23.60
N VAL A 263 15.90 6.85 24.52
CA VAL A 263 15.65 7.16 25.93
C VAL A 263 16.13 8.58 26.16
N ASP A 264 15.21 9.46 26.55
CA ASP A 264 15.56 10.81 26.97
C ASP A 264 16.18 10.73 28.37
N SER A 265 17.50 10.88 28.48
CA SER A 265 18.19 10.95 29.78
C SER A 265 18.34 12.38 30.29
N GLN A 266 17.50 13.31 29.80
CA GLN A 266 17.43 14.76 30.08
C GLN A 266 18.12 15.66 29.02
N LEU A 267 17.77 15.51 27.73
CA LEU A 267 18.19 16.33 26.55
C LEU A 267 19.40 15.84 25.73
N GLY A 268 19.96 14.66 25.98
CA GLY A 268 21.01 14.03 25.16
C GLY A 268 20.58 12.64 24.69
N TYR A 269 20.30 12.48 23.38
CA TYR A 269 19.77 11.23 22.83
C TYR A 269 20.89 10.26 22.45
N GLN A 270 20.88 9.08 23.06
CA GLN A 270 21.59 7.91 22.53
C GLN A 270 20.63 7.14 21.63
N SER A 271 20.94 7.06 20.34
CA SER A 271 20.35 6.06 19.46
C SER A 271 21.35 4.92 19.29
N SER A 272 20.91 3.68 19.46
CA SER A 272 21.50 2.60 18.67
C SER A 272 21.02 2.84 17.25
N ALA A 273 21.81 3.50 16.41
CA ALA A 273 21.43 3.82 15.05
C ALA A 273 21.10 2.53 14.30
N TYR A 274 19.82 2.26 14.10
CA TYR A 274 19.30 1.22 13.22
C TYR A 274 18.58 1.95 12.09
N GLY A 275 19.25 2.11 10.94
CA GLY A 275 18.62 2.69 9.76
C GLY A 275 17.44 1.84 9.30
N ALA A 276 16.46 2.45 8.61
CA ALA A 276 15.29 1.71 8.09
C ALA A 276 15.67 0.50 7.23
N GLN A 277 16.79 0.59 6.50
CA GLN A 277 17.38 -0.51 5.73
C GLN A 277 17.93 -1.64 6.63
N ALA A 278 18.53 -1.30 7.77
CA ALA A 278 19.01 -2.27 8.75
C ALA A 278 17.84 -2.95 9.48
N ALA A 279 16.77 -2.21 9.81
CA ALA A 279 15.56 -2.78 10.39
C ALA A 279 14.85 -3.74 9.41
N ALA A 280 14.76 -3.38 8.12
CA ALA A 280 14.20 -4.26 7.10
C ALA A 280 15.07 -5.52 6.85
N ALA A 281 16.40 -5.37 6.86
CA ALA A 281 17.33 -6.49 6.74
C ALA A 281 17.29 -7.42 7.97
N GLU A 282 17.16 -6.87 9.18
CA GLU A 282 17.05 -7.65 10.41
C GLU A 282 15.69 -8.38 10.50
N ALA A 283 14.59 -7.73 10.11
CA ALA A 283 13.28 -8.36 9.97
C ALA A 283 13.35 -9.58 9.04
N GLN A 284 14.00 -9.43 7.87
CA GLN A 284 14.27 -10.54 6.95
C GLN A 284 15.18 -11.61 7.56
N ALA A 285 16.24 -11.25 8.30
CA ALA A 285 17.13 -12.21 8.94
C ALA A 285 16.45 -13.01 10.08
N THR A 286 15.55 -12.39 10.83
CA THR A 286 14.79 -13.06 11.90
C THR A 286 13.70 -13.99 11.39
N SER A 287 13.22 -13.83 10.15
CA SER A 287 12.23 -14.72 9.52
C SER A 287 12.67 -16.19 9.46
N GLY A 288 13.97 -16.45 9.52
CA GLY A 288 14.54 -17.80 9.59
C GLY A 288 14.48 -18.47 10.97
N ARG A 289 14.02 -17.78 12.04
CA ARG A 289 13.99 -18.32 13.41
C ARG A 289 12.57 -18.38 13.96
N ARG A 290 11.95 -19.57 13.85
CA ARG A 290 10.63 -19.90 14.43
C ARG A 290 10.57 -19.54 15.92
N SER A 291 9.64 -18.68 16.32
CA SER A 291 9.27 -18.46 17.72
C SER A 291 7.76 -18.25 17.84
N THR A 292 7.10 -19.15 18.56
CA THR A 292 5.67 -19.13 18.88
C THR A 292 5.41 -18.30 20.14
N ARG A 293 5.15 -16.99 20.00
CA ARG A 293 4.53 -16.21 21.08
C ARG A 293 3.38 -15.38 20.55
N ARG A 294 2.19 -15.63 21.10
CA ARG A 294 0.98 -14.83 20.88
C ARG A 294 1.21 -13.40 21.38
N TRP A 295 0.70 -12.43 20.62
CA TRP A 295 0.64 -11.03 21.00
C TRP A 295 -0.24 -10.88 22.25
N GLY A 296 0.38 -10.43 23.35
CA GLY A 296 -0.34 -10.06 24.58
C GLY A 296 -0.83 -8.62 24.50
N SER A 297 -2.04 -8.38 24.98
CA SER A 297 -2.64 -7.04 25.09
C SER A 297 -1.76 -6.10 25.92
N ILE A 298 -1.64 -4.86 25.46
CA ILE A 298 -0.99 -3.76 26.19
C ILE A 298 -1.88 -3.42 27.41
N PRO A 299 -1.39 -3.51 28.66
CA PRO A 299 -2.19 -3.15 29.83
C PRO A 299 -2.45 -1.64 29.87
N ASN A 300 -3.72 -1.28 30.01
CA ASN A 300 -4.17 0.08 30.24
C ASN A 300 -3.71 0.55 31.64
N ARG A 301 -2.64 1.35 31.72
CA ARG A 301 -2.20 1.98 32.98
C ARG A 301 -2.94 3.31 33.18
N ASN A 302 -4.22 3.22 33.54
CA ASN A 302 -4.87 4.25 34.34
C ASN A 302 -4.84 3.79 35.80
N SER A 303 -3.89 4.31 36.57
CA SER A 303 -3.96 4.33 38.03
C SER A 303 -3.40 5.66 38.49
N ALA A 304 -4.27 6.41 39.15
CA ALA A 304 -4.07 7.73 39.68
C ALA A 304 -2.95 7.78 40.75
N THR A 305 -2.37 8.96 40.90
CA THR A 305 -2.07 9.52 42.22
C THR A 305 -2.41 11.00 42.20
N ALA A 306 -3.20 11.38 43.20
CA ALA A 306 -3.40 12.75 43.67
C ALA A 306 -2.09 13.40 44.12
#